data_AF-A0A352VLI0-F1
#
_entry.id   AF-A0A352VLI0-F1
#
_cell.length_a   1.000
_cell.length_b   1.000
_cell.length_c   1.000
_cell.angle_alpha   90.00
_cell.angle_beta   90.00
_cell.angle_gamma   90.00
#
_symmetry.space_group_name_H-M   'P 1'
#
loop_
_entity.id
_entity.type
_entity.pdbx_description
1 polymer ?
#
loop_
_entity_poly.entity_id
_entity_poly.type
_entity_poly.pdbx_seq_one_letter_code
_entity_poly.pdbx_strand_id
1 'polypeptide(L)'
;MVWYRYPHGPASFEMEWKILDGGFVELNFTNAFVDASGAVTPVLQAPALYRPSGTTAIGVWIDTRPQRIQLESEISQSAVITTWTAATERGRTEYRIKDGGLTVRDYVEADGEMRLFGEAHYTRVNGGI
;
A
#
# COMPACT_ATOMS: atom_id res chain seq x y z
N MET A 1 6.66 13.69 5.13
CA MET A 1 6.43 12.32 5.62
C MET A 1 4.97 12.23 6.05
N VAL A 2 4.22 11.21 5.59
CA VAL A 2 2.77 11.08 5.88
C VAL A 2 2.48 9.69 6.45
N TRP A 3 1.72 9.63 7.54
CA TRP A 3 1.43 8.40 8.28
C TRP A 3 -0.07 8.10 8.33
N TYR A 4 -0.38 6.82 8.18
CA TYR A 4 -1.74 6.28 8.18
C TYR A 4 -1.81 5.01 9.02
N ARG A 5 -2.87 4.88 9.82
CA ARG A 5 -3.11 3.71 10.67
C ARG A 5 -4.54 3.17 10.54
N TYR A 6 -4.67 1.84 10.51
CA TYR A 6 -5.93 1.11 10.63
C TYR A 6 -6.03 0.41 12.00
N PRO A 7 -6.99 0.76 12.89
CA PRO A 7 -7.01 0.26 14.27
C PRO A 7 -8.03 -0.86 14.58
N HIS A 8 -8.68 -1.51 13.60
CA HIS A 8 -9.82 -2.40 13.89
C HIS A 8 -9.51 -3.91 13.83
N GLY A 9 -9.78 -4.62 14.92
CA GLY A 9 -9.79 -6.09 14.99
C GLY A 9 -8.44 -6.72 15.39
N PRO A 10 -8.23 -8.03 15.15
CA PRO A 10 -6.96 -8.71 15.38
C PRO A 10 -5.91 -8.35 14.32
N ALA A 11 -6.05 -7.25 13.58
CA ALA A 11 -5.13 -6.81 12.56
C ALA A 11 -4.93 -5.29 12.62
N SER A 12 -3.68 -4.84 12.52
CA SER A 12 -3.31 -3.44 12.41
C SER A 12 -2.39 -3.23 11.22
N PHE A 13 -2.61 -2.15 10.48
CA PHE A 13 -1.83 -1.79 9.31
C PHE A 13 -1.29 -0.37 9.47
N GLU A 14 -0.03 -0.19 9.09
CA GLU A 14 0.64 1.10 9.10
C GLU A 14 1.27 1.37 7.73
N MET A 15 1.12 2.61 7.27
CA MET A 15 1.75 3.10 6.05
C MET A 15 2.47 4.42 6.34
N GLU A 16 3.74 4.45 5.96
CA GLU A 16 4.55 5.66 5.94
C GLU A 16 4.93 5.99 4.50
N TRP A 17 4.62 7.21 4.08
CA TRP A 17 5.04 7.76 2.79
C TRP A 17 6.12 8.81 2.97
N LYS A 18 7.24 8.63 2.26
CA LYS A 18 8.40 9.52 2.29
C LYS A 18 8.84 9.89 0.88
N ILE A 19 9.14 11.17 0.67
CA ILE A 19 9.81 11.63 -0.55
C ILE A 19 11.32 11.53 -0.30
N LEU A 20 12.03 10.86 -1.18
CA LEU A 20 13.49 10.70 -1.16
C LEU A 20 14.16 11.71 -2.11
N ASP A 21 15.47 11.86 -1.95
CA ASP A 21 16.29 12.65 -2.87
C ASP A 21 16.15 12.13 -4.32
N GLY A 22 16.15 13.05 -5.28
CA GLY A 22 15.94 12.71 -6.69
C GLY A 22 14.48 12.47 -7.10
N GLY A 23 13.53 12.72 -6.20
CA GLY A 23 12.09 12.70 -6.50
C GLY A 23 11.44 11.31 -6.47
N PHE A 24 12.15 10.31 -5.92
CA PHE A 24 11.55 9.02 -5.62
C PHE A 24 10.60 9.13 -4.42
N VAL A 25 9.62 8.24 -4.37
CA VAL A 25 8.68 8.12 -3.25
C VAL A 25 8.78 6.71 -2.69
N GLU A 26 9.01 6.60 -1.39
CA GLU A 26 9.03 5.33 -0.66
C GLU A 26 7.74 5.20 0.15
N LEU A 27 7.14 4.02 0.05
CA LEU A 27 6.10 3.54 0.96
C LEU A 27 6.73 2.46 1.83
N ASN A 28 6.78 2.67 3.14
CA ASN A 28 7.01 1.60 4.10
C ASN A 28 5.66 1.11 4.60
N PHE A 29 5.31 -0.13 4.24
CA PHE A 29 4.10 -0.80 4.70
C PHE A 29 4.46 -1.82 5.77
N THR A 30 3.67 -1.84 6.85
CA THR A 30 3.73 -2.88 7.88
C THR A 30 2.32 -3.39 8.18
N ASN A 31 2.17 -4.71 8.28
CA ASN A 31 0.99 -5.31 8.87
C ASN A 31 1.36 -6.09 10.14
N ALA A 32 0.44 -6.09 11.09
CA ALA A 32 0.54 -6.90 12.28
C ALA A 32 -0.79 -7.56 12.60
N PHE A 33 -0.73 -8.80 13.10
CA PHE A 33 -1.89 -9.55 13.56
C PHE A 33 -1.75 -9.90 15.04
N VAL A 34 -2.88 -9.83 15.75
CA VAL A 34 -3.02 -10.23 17.15
C VAL A 34 -3.68 -11.59 17.17
N ASP A 35 -2.98 -12.61 17.65
CA ASP A 35 -3.55 -13.94 17.80
C ASP A 35 -4.48 -14.03 19.03
N ALA A 36 -5.11 -15.20 19.22
CA ALA A 36 -6.01 -15.44 20.35
C ALA A 36 -5.33 -15.36 21.73
N SER A 37 -4.00 -15.43 21.79
CA SER A 37 -3.21 -15.27 23.03
C SER A 37 -2.88 -13.81 23.34
N GLY A 38 -3.19 -12.88 22.43
CA GLY A 38 -2.82 -11.47 22.53
C GLY A 38 -1.41 -11.20 22.01
N ALA A 39 -0.72 -12.18 21.43
CA ALA A 39 0.60 -11.97 20.85
C ALA A 39 0.46 -11.17 19.55
N VAL A 40 1.21 -10.06 19.47
CA VAL A 40 1.31 -9.22 18.27
C VAL A 40 2.46 -9.75 17.42
N THR A 41 2.14 -10.21 16.21
CA THR A 41 3.12 -10.53 15.18
C THR A 41 3.11 -9.42 14.15
N PRO A 42 4.25 -8.82 13.76
CA PRO A 42 4.35 -8.29 12.41
C PRO A 42 4.37 -9.51 11.47
N VAL A 43 3.52 -9.52 10.44
CA VAL A 43 3.54 -10.61 9.45
C VAL A 43 4.26 -10.16 8.18
N LEU A 44 4.42 -8.85 7.98
CA LEU A 44 5.08 -8.29 6.83
C LEU A 44 5.55 -6.86 7.10
N GLN A 45 6.82 -6.61 6.80
CA GLN A 45 7.33 -5.27 6.48
C GLN A 45 7.78 -5.31 5.03
N ALA A 46 7.24 -4.41 4.20
CA ALA A 46 7.49 -4.46 2.77
C ALA A 46 7.60 -3.04 2.20
N PRO A 47 8.81 -2.59 1.82
CA PRO A 47 9.00 -1.30 1.17
C PRO A 47 8.59 -1.36 -0.31
N ALA A 48 7.93 -0.30 -0.77
CA ALA A 48 7.70 -0.04 -2.18
C ALA A 48 8.34 1.30 -2.60
N LEU A 49 9.00 1.30 -3.74
CA LEU A 49 9.66 2.48 -4.31
C LEU A 49 8.96 2.86 -5.60
N TYR A 50 8.57 4.12 -5.69
CA TYR A 50 7.91 4.73 -6.84
C TYR A 50 8.78 5.83 -7.42
N ARG A 51 8.74 5.97 -8.74
CA ARG A 51 9.29 7.10 -9.50
C ARG A 51 8.13 7.76 -10.25
N PRO A 52 7.55 8.83 -9.68
CA PRO A 52 6.53 9.62 -10.35
C PRO A 52 7.04 10.36 -11.59
N SER A 53 6.15 10.55 -12.56
CA SER A 53 6.37 11.32 -13.77
C SER A 53 5.05 11.94 -14.23
N GLY A 54 4.72 13.10 -13.68
CA GLY A 54 3.42 13.75 -13.94
C GLY A 54 2.27 12.97 -13.30
N THR A 55 1.32 12.50 -14.11
CA THR A 55 0.14 11.75 -13.66
C THR A 55 0.35 10.23 -13.65
N THR A 56 1.58 9.75 -13.79
CA THR A 56 1.90 8.32 -13.73
C THR A 56 3.10 8.07 -12.81
N ALA A 57 3.26 6.83 -12.36
CA ALA A 57 4.49 6.38 -11.70
C ALA A 57 4.81 4.93 -12.09
N ILE A 58 6.10 4.63 -12.14
CA ILE A 58 6.59 3.25 -12.18
C ILE A 58 7.26 2.92 -10.85
N GLY A 59 7.27 1.66 -10.44
CA GLY A 59 7.86 1.30 -9.17
C GLY A 59 8.16 -0.18 -9.01
N VAL A 60 8.62 -0.51 -7.82
CA VAL A 60 8.87 -1.88 -7.39
C VAL A 60 8.42 -2.04 -5.95
N TRP A 61 7.72 -3.14 -5.67
CA TRP A 61 7.50 -3.60 -4.30
C TRP A 61 8.45 -4.75 -4.01
N ILE A 62 9.15 -4.64 -2.89
CA ILE A 62 9.99 -5.67 -2.32
C ILE A 62 9.23 -6.25 -1.11
N ASP A 63 8.61 -7.40 -1.31
CA ASP A 63 7.94 -8.17 -0.26
C ASP A 63 8.99 -9.04 0.46
N THR A 64 8.67 -9.59 1.63
CA THR A 64 9.47 -10.63 2.31
C THR A 64 9.46 -11.95 1.53
N ARG A 65 8.46 -12.16 0.68
CA ARG A 65 8.51 -13.18 -0.38
C ARG A 65 9.63 -12.78 -1.36
N PRO A 66 10.52 -13.71 -1.81
CA PRO A 66 11.65 -13.41 -2.71
C PRO A 66 11.19 -13.11 -4.15
N GLN A 67 10.27 -12.16 -4.29
CA GLN A 67 9.64 -11.76 -5.53
C GLN A 67 9.76 -10.26 -5.72
N ARG A 68 10.08 -9.88 -6.95
CA ARG A 68 10.08 -8.49 -7.40
C ARG A 68 8.73 -8.22 -8.03
N ILE A 69 7.95 -7.34 -7.43
CA ILE A 69 6.64 -6.96 -7.97
C ILE A 69 6.80 -5.63 -8.69
N GLN A 70 6.57 -5.62 -9.99
CA GLN A 70 6.59 -4.39 -10.80
C GLN A 70 5.30 -3.60 -10.56
N LEU A 71 5.42 -2.28 -10.43
CA LEU A 71 4.30 -1.38 -10.19
C LEU A 71 4.17 -0.37 -11.32
N GLU A 72 2.95 -0.19 -11.79
CA GLU A 72 2.57 0.85 -12.75
C GLU A 72 1.34 1.57 -12.21
N SER A 73 1.43 2.88 -12.06
CA SER A 73 0.42 3.67 -11.37
C SER A 73 -0.09 4.84 -12.18
N GLU A 74 -1.40 5.08 -12.07
CA GLU A 74 -2.05 6.32 -12.46
C GLU A 74 -2.29 7.17 -11.22
N ILE A 75 -1.94 8.46 -11.29
CA ILE A 75 -1.99 9.41 -10.19
C ILE A 75 -2.95 10.53 -10.55
N SER A 76 -3.85 10.83 -9.61
CA SER A 76 -4.73 11.98 -9.62
C SER A 76 -4.59 12.77 -8.31
N GLN A 77 -5.36 13.85 -8.17
CA GLN A 77 -5.33 14.67 -6.94
C GLN A 77 -5.78 13.90 -5.69
N SER A 78 -6.67 12.92 -5.84
CA SER A 78 -7.30 12.22 -4.71
C SER A 78 -7.09 10.71 -4.73
N ALA A 79 -6.40 10.17 -5.75
CA ALA A 79 -6.22 8.74 -5.87
C ALA A 79 -4.91 8.35 -6.56
N VAL A 80 -4.37 7.21 -6.15
CA VAL A 80 -3.33 6.46 -6.86
C VAL A 80 -3.90 5.08 -7.15
N ILE A 81 -3.91 4.69 -8.42
CA ILE A 81 -4.33 3.35 -8.85
C ILE A 81 -3.08 2.65 -9.35
N THR A 82 -2.61 1.65 -8.62
CA THR A 82 -1.41 0.89 -8.94
C THR A 82 -1.79 -0.49 -9.45
N THR A 83 -1.48 -0.79 -10.71
CA THR A 83 -1.42 -2.18 -11.19
C THR A 83 -0.09 -2.77 -10.75
N TRP A 84 -0.13 -3.97 -10.20
CA TRP A 84 1.07 -4.69 -9.80
C TRP A 84 1.16 -6.04 -10.50
N THR A 85 2.39 -6.42 -10.88
CA THR A 85 2.68 -7.66 -11.62
C THR A 85 3.87 -8.37 -10.98
N ALA A 86 3.64 -9.60 -10.55
CA ALA A 86 4.66 -10.55 -10.10
C ALA A 86 4.81 -11.69 -11.12
N ALA A 87 5.70 -12.65 -10.85
CA ALA A 87 5.94 -13.78 -11.76
C ALA A 87 4.70 -14.70 -11.95
N THR A 88 3.88 -14.85 -10.91
CA THR A 88 2.75 -15.80 -10.87
C THR A 88 1.41 -15.14 -10.63
N GLU A 89 1.39 -13.84 -10.30
CA GLU A 89 0.17 -13.13 -9.93
C GLU A 89 0.20 -11.69 -10.43
N ARG A 90 -0.98 -11.14 -10.64
CA ARG A 90 -1.22 -9.75 -10.99
C ARG A 90 -2.37 -9.24 -10.14
N GLY A 91 -2.39 -7.95 -9.89
CA GLY A 91 -3.53 -7.32 -9.25
C GLY A 91 -3.46 -5.81 -9.31
N ARG A 92 -4.25 -5.20 -8.44
CA ARG A 92 -4.41 -3.76 -8.38
C ARG A 92 -4.59 -3.30 -6.94
N THR A 93 -3.94 -2.21 -6.58
CA THR A 93 -4.20 -1.49 -5.33
C THR A 93 -4.72 -0.10 -5.64
N GLU A 94 -5.83 0.27 -5.03
CA GLU A 94 -6.42 1.61 -5.13
C GLU A 94 -6.27 2.36 -3.81
N TYR A 95 -5.49 3.43 -3.83
CA TYR A 95 -5.35 4.39 -2.73
C TYR A 95 -6.27 5.57 -3.03
N ARG A 96 -7.20 5.90 -2.13
CA ARG A 96 -8.10 7.06 -2.28
C ARG A 96 -8.16 7.89 -1.02
N ILE A 97 -7.82 9.17 -1.14
CA ILE A 97 -7.94 10.14 -0.06
C ILE A 97 -9.35 10.72 -0.08
N LYS A 98 -10.02 10.68 1.07
CA LYS A 98 -11.33 11.30 1.28
C LYS A 98 -11.45 11.77 2.72
N ASP A 99 -11.92 13.00 2.93
CA ASP A 99 -12.18 13.59 4.25
C ASP A 99 -10.97 13.53 5.22
N GLY A 100 -9.75 13.63 4.68
CA GLY A 100 -8.51 13.56 5.46
C GLY A 100 -8.05 12.15 5.86
N GLY A 101 -8.83 11.12 5.51
CA GLY A 101 -8.47 9.71 5.61
C GLY A 101 -8.04 9.11 4.28
N LEU A 102 -7.54 7.87 4.33
CA LEU A 102 -7.12 7.10 3.17
C LEU A 102 -7.86 5.76 3.15
N THR A 103 -8.54 5.45 2.06
CA THR A 103 -9.07 4.10 1.81
C THR A 103 -8.13 3.38 0.86
N VAL A 104 -7.77 2.15 1.20
CA VAL A 104 -6.98 1.26 0.36
C VAL A 104 -7.83 0.05 0.02
N ARG A 105 -7.91 -0.30 -1.27
CA ARG A 105 -8.55 -1.52 -1.76
C ARG A 105 -7.57 -2.34 -2.57
N ASP A 106 -7.44 -3.60 -2.22
CA ASP A 106 -6.54 -4.54 -2.85
C ASP A 106 -7.33 -5.60 -3.63
N TYR A 107 -6.95 -5.75 -4.89
CA TYR A 107 -7.54 -6.66 -5.86
C TYR A 107 -6.47 -7.61 -6.38
N VAL A 108 -6.86 -8.86 -6.62
CA VAL A 108 -6.04 -9.87 -7.30
C VAL A 108 -6.78 -10.35 -8.55
N GLU A 109 -6.04 -10.60 -9.62
CA GLU A 109 -6.59 -11.18 -10.84
C GLU A 109 -6.87 -12.67 -10.63
N ALA A 110 -8.12 -13.08 -10.82
CA ALA A 110 -8.55 -14.47 -10.75
C ALA A 110 -9.61 -14.73 -11.83
N ASP A 111 -9.44 -15.80 -12.60
CA ASP A 111 -10.33 -16.17 -13.71
C ASP A 111 -10.52 -15.05 -14.76
N GLY A 112 -9.48 -14.22 -14.97
CA GLY A 112 -9.52 -13.09 -15.91
C GLY A 112 -10.18 -11.82 -15.38
N GLU A 113 -10.58 -11.80 -14.10
CA GLU A 113 -11.23 -10.65 -13.46
C GLU A 113 -10.48 -10.17 -12.22
N MET A 114 -10.53 -8.87 -11.94
CA MET A 114 -9.99 -8.30 -10.70
C MET A 114 -10.98 -8.50 -9.55
N ARG A 115 -10.61 -9.33 -8.57
CA ARG A 115 -11.42 -9.61 -7.38
C ARG A 115 -10.87 -8.88 -6.17
N LEU A 116 -11.73 -8.12 -5.48
CA LEU A 116 -11.40 -7.46 -4.22
C LEU A 116 -11.12 -8.53 -3.16
N PHE A 117 -9.97 -8.45 -2.50
CA PHE A 117 -9.60 -9.35 -1.40
C PHE A 117 -9.26 -8.61 -0.10
N GLY A 118 -9.04 -7.30 -0.15
CA GLY A 118 -8.75 -6.48 1.03
C GLY A 118 -9.29 -5.06 0.90
N GLU A 119 -9.80 -4.52 2.01
CA GLU A 119 -10.16 -3.11 2.14
C GLU A 119 -9.77 -2.61 3.54
N ALA A 120 -9.10 -1.47 3.60
CA ALA A 120 -8.66 -0.84 4.84
C ALA A 120 -8.89 0.68 4.80
N HIS A 121 -9.34 1.23 5.92
CA HIS A 121 -9.61 2.65 6.10
C HIS A 121 -8.68 3.26 7.14
N TYR A 122 -7.75 4.06 6.69
CA TYR A 122 -6.74 4.65 7.53
C TYR A 122 -7.09 6.07 7.92
N THR A 123 -6.82 6.39 9.18
CA THR A 123 -6.79 7.77 9.66
C THR A 123 -5.38 8.31 9.58
N ARG A 124 -5.22 9.56 9.16
CA ARG A 124 -3.93 10.25 9.19
C ARG A 124 -3.49 10.43 10.65
N VAL A 125 -2.28 10.01 10.98
CA VAL A 125 -1.70 10.21 12.31
C VAL A 125 -0.80 11.44 12.24
N ASN A 126 -1.13 12.49 13.00
CA ASN A 126 -0.38 13.75 13.17
C ASN A 126 0.75 14.00 12.16
N GLY A 127 0.42 14.60 11.02
CA GLY A 127 1.41 15.06 10.05
C GLY A 127 1.19 16.54 9.77
N GLY A 128 1.85 17.41 10.54
CA GLY A 128 2.07 18.80 10.15
C GLY A 128 2.75 18.84 8.78
N ILE A 129 2.44 19.89 8.02
CA ILE A 129 3.12 20.20 6.75
C ILE A 129 4.59 20.51 7.05
#